data_AF-A0A537JZI1-F1
#
_entry.id   AF-A0A537JZI1-F1
#
_cell.length_a   1.000
_cell.length_b   1.000
_cell.length_c   1.000
_cell.angle_alpha   90.00
_cell.angle_beta   90.00
_cell.angle_gamma   90.00
#
_symmetry.space_group_name_H-M   'P 1'
#
loop_
_entity.id
_entity.type
_entity.pdbx_description
1 polymer ?
#
loop_
_entity_poly.entity_id
_entity_poly.type
_entity_poly.pdbx_seq_one_letter_code
_entity_poly.pdbx_strand_id
1 'polypeptide(L)'
;MSIEPYKYKMIRGIDLYQHCFSEIEQNKNIDLFYGEVVQTLVHKDEVTFHINGEMVRFDNAIIFNSILSKETNAPGIINLVQHFKGWVIETSQAAFDPTKAIFMDFRVDQKNDTTFAYLLPLSTTKALVEYTLFSKEILEDLVYDTELKSYVENILQLKDYKVAEKEFGVIPMTNRTFSFYDSGQRYNIGTAGGQTKASSGYTFQFIQKQSQLIVDSLIQGTSLKEIPSTPKRFRFYDDTLLHILYHRKLQGKEIFARMFEKNDPLQVLKFLDNESTLSEELKIISTLPTFPFLKSALKQL
;
A
#
# COMPACT_ATOMS: atom_id res chain seq x y z
N MET A 1 20.92 -2.58 -8.88
CA MET A 1 20.88 -4.02 -8.55
C MET A 1 19.94 -4.69 -9.54
N SER A 2 20.18 -5.95 -9.93
CA SER A 2 19.20 -6.70 -10.74
C SER A 2 18.07 -7.21 -9.83
N ILE A 3 16.85 -7.24 -10.34
CA ILE A 3 15.68 -7.80 -9.65
C ILE A 3 15.05 -8.98 -10.40
N GLU A 4 15.70 -9.52 -11.43
CA GLU A 4 15.19 -10.69 -12.15
C GLU A 4 14.91 -11.87 -11.18
N PRO A 5 13.78 -12.58 -11.29
CA PRO A 5 12.78 -12.50 -12.36
C PRO A 5 11.65 -11.46 -12.15
N TYR A 6 11.71 -10.63 -11.10
CA TYR A 6 10.71 -9.59 -10.88
C TYR A 6 10.77 -8.54 -11.98
N LYS A 7 9.58 -8.02 -12.31
CA LYS A 7 9.43 -6.90 -13.24
C LYS A 7 8.59 -5.83 -12.58
N TYR A 8 9.10 -4.60 -12.62
CA TYR A 8 8.29 -3.46 -12.27
C TYR A 8 7.24 -3.22 -13.36
N LYS A 9 6.00 -2.96 -12.92
CA LYS A 9 4.88 -2.59 -13.78
C LYS A 9 4.14 -1.44 -13.12
N MET A 10 3.97 -0.36 -13.87
CA MET A 10 3.01 0.68 -13.54
C MET A 10 1.69 0.34 -14.24
N ILE A 11 0.59 0.42 -13.50
CA ILE A 11 -0.76 0.33 -14.04
C ILE A 11 -1.43 1.67 -13.74
N ARG A 12 -1.93 2.36 -14.77
CA ARG A 12 -2.70 3.57 -14.56
C ARG A 12 -4.03 3.19 -13.94
N GLY A 13 -4.44 3.90 -12.89
CA GLY A 13 -5.70 3.60 -12.21
C GLY A 13 -6.89 3.61 -13.17
N ILE A 14 -6.99 4.61 -14.04
CA ILE A 14 -8.10 4.71 -15.01
C ILE A 14 -8.15 3.53 -15.98
N ASP A 15 -7.00 3.07 -16.48
CA ASP A 15 -6.93 1.93 -17.40
C ASP A 15 -7.38 0.65 -16.69
N LEU A 16 -6.99 0.46 -15.43
CA LEU A 16 -7.45 -0.67 -14.61
C LEU A 16 -8.97 -0.64 -14.40
N TYR A 17 -9.53 0.51 -14.00
CA TYR A 17 -10.98 0.65 -13.80
C TYR A 17 -11.73 0.40 -15.11
N GLN A 18 -11.31 1.01 -16.21
CA GLN A 18 -11.94 0.80 -17.51
C GLN A 18 -11.92 -0.66 -17.94
N HIS A 19 -10.78 -1.34 -17.75
CA HIS A 19 -10.68 -2.77 -18.04
C HIS A 19 -11.67 -3.57 -17.18
N CYS A 20 -11.67 -3.37 -15.86
CA CYS A 20 -12.58 -4.10 -14.97
C CYS A 20 -14.06 -3.84 -15.26
N PHE A 21 -14.46 -2.59 -15.48
CA PHE A 21 -15.86 -2.27 -15.80
C PHE A 21 -16.27 -2.79 -17.19
N SER A 22 -15.38 -2.78 -18.17
CA SER A 22 -15.66 -3.36 -19.50
C SER A 22 -15.91 -4.87 -19.43
N GLU A 23 -15.22 -5.59 -18.54
CA GLU A 23 -15.49 -7.02 -18.29
C GLU A 23 -16.81 -7.22 -17.54
N ILE A 24 -17.11 -6.38 -16.53
CA ILE A 24 -18.35 -6.45 -15.77
C ILE A 24 -19.58 -6.22 -16.69
N GLU A 25 -19.55 -5.21 -17.55
CA GLU A 25 -20.67 -4.86 -18.44
C GLU A 25 -21.01 -5.96 -19.46
N GLN A 26 -20.08 -6.85 -19.77
CA GLN A 26 -20.32 -7.99 -20.66
C GLN A 26 -21.13 -9.12 -19.98
N ASN A 27 -21.25 -9.09 -18.66
CA ASN A 27 -21.89 -10.14 -17.86
C ASN A 27 -23.29 -9.73 -17.42
N LYS A 28 -24.32 -10.33 -18.03
CA LYS A 28 -25.74 -10.02 -17.76
C LYS A 28 -26.21 -10.38 -16.34
N ASN A 29 -25.40 -11.10 -15.58
CA ASN A 29 -25.69 -11.53 -14.21
C ASN A 29 -25.05 -10.61 -13.16
N ILE A 30 -24.53 -9.44 -13.56
CA ILE A 30 -23.98 -8.44 -12.65
C ILE A 30 -24.78 -7.15 -12.80
N ASP A 31 -25.34 -6.68 -11.69
CA ASP A 31 -26.01 -5.38 -11.60
C ASP A 31 -25.08 -4.36 -10.93
N LEU A 32 -24.98 -3.16 -11.52
CA LEU A 32 -24.20 -2.04 -10.99
C LEU A 32 -25.11 -0.97 -10.42
N PHE A 33 -24.86 -0.57 -9.17
CA PHE A 33 -25.57 0.51 -8.49
C PHE A 33 -24.58 1.60 -8.10
N TYR A 34 -24.94 2.85 -8.38
CA TYR A 34 -24.12 4.02 -8.04
C TYR A 34 -24.83 4.87 -6.99
N GLY A 35 -24.17 5.07 -5.86
CA GLY A 35 -24.66 5.94 -4.80
C GLY A 35 -23.81 5.88 -3.54
N GLU A 36 -24.05 6.80 -2.62
CA GLU A 36 -23.43 6.81 -1.31
C GLU A 36 -24.10 5.77 -0.42
N VAL A 37 -23.32 4.82 0.09
CA VAL A 37 -23.77 3.87 1.12
C VAL A 37 -23.72 4.57 2.47
N VAL A 38 -24.86 5.04 2.94
CA VAL A 38 -24.98 5.80 4.20
C VAL A 38 -25.03 4.84 5.40
N GLN A 39 -25.67 3.68 5.23
CA GLN A 39 -25.85 2.72 6.30
C GLN A 39 -26.01 1.30 5.74
N THR A 40 -25.46 0.33 6.46
CA THR A 40 -25.70 -1.10 6.22
C THR A 40 -26.29 -1.71 7.49
N LEU A 41 -27.51 -2.22 7.38
CA LEU A 41 -28.21 -2.93 8.46
C LEU A 41 -28.22 -4.43 8.17
N VAL A 42 -27.97 -5.23 9.19
CA VAL A 42 -27.95 -6.69 9.08
C VAL A 42 -28.87 -7.26 10.13
N HIS A 43 -29.82 -8.09 9.71
CA HIS A 43 -30.69 -8.82 10.61
C HIS A 43 -30.86 -10.27 10.12
N LYS A 44 -30.29 -11.22 10.87
CA LYS A 44 -30.21 -12.63 10.48
C LYS A 44 -29.56 -12.77 9.10
N ASP A 45 -30.31 -13.24 8.11
CA ASP A 45 -29.87 -13.49 6.74
C ASP A 45 -30.27 -12.37 5.76
N GLU A 46 -30.93 -11.31 6.26
CA GLU A 46 -31.29 -10.13 5.47
C GLU A 46 -30.25 -9.01 5.69
N VAL A 47 -29.82 -8.38 4.60
CA VAL A 47 -29.05 -7.14 4.62
C VAL A 47 -29.78 -6.04 3.87
N THR A 48 -29.88 -4.88 4.54
CA THR A 48 -30.40 -3.65 3.95
C THR A 48 -29.28 -2.64 3.77
N PHE A 49 -29.10 -2.15 2.55
CA PHE A 49 -28.26 -1.00 2.24
C PHE A 49 -29.13 0.24 2.09
N HIS A 50 -28.70 1.34 2.70
CA HIS A 50 -29.25 2.67 2.45
C HIS A 50 -28.34 3.39 1.46
N ILE A 51 -28.80 3.52 0.22
CA ILE A 51 -28.05 4.10 -0.90
C ILE A 51 -28.77 5.36 -1.37
N ASN A 52 -28.15 6.53 -1.25
CA ASN A 52 -28.77 7.82 -1.58
C ASN A 52 -30.16 8.05 -0.92
N GLY A 53 -30.39 7.45 0.26
CA GLY A 53 -31.68 7.52 0.95
C GLY A 53 -32.71 6.45 0.53
N GLU A 54 -32.44 5.66 -0.50
CA GLU A 54 -33.26 4.49 -0.88
C GLU A 54 -32.79 3.23 -0.14
N MET A 55 -33.72 2.32 0.13
CA MET A 55 -33.41 1.03 0.76
C MET A 55 -33.36 -0.07 -0.28
N VAL A 56 -32.22 -0.77 -0.35
CA VAL A 56 -32.04 -1.98 -1.15
C VAL A 56 -31.83 -3.15 -0.22
N ARG A 57 -32.59 -4.23 -0.41
CA ARG A 57 -32.58 -5.42 0.45
C ARG A 57 -32.13 -6.65 -0.30
N PHE A 58 -31.34 -7.47 0.37
CA PHE A 58 -30.88 -8.76 -0.13
C PHE A 58 -31.02 -9.82 0.96
N ASP A 59 -31.54 -10.98 0.59
CA ASP A 59 -31.65 -12.16 1.44
C ASP A 59 -30.57 -13.18 1.12
N ASN A 60 -30.01 -13.83 2.13
CA ASN A 60 -29.01 -14.90 2.01
C ASN A 60 -27.78 -14.51 1.17
N ALA A 61 -27.39 -13.24 1.21
CA ALA A 61 -26.29 -12.71 0.42
C ALA A 61 -24.93 -12.84 1.13
N ILE A 62 -23.88 -13.12 0.36
CA ILE A 62 -22.50 -12.93 0.78
C ILE A 62 -22.11 -11.49 0.45
N ILE A 63 -21.54 -10.79 1.43
CA ILE A 63 -21.23 -9.37 1.28
C ILE A 63 -19.73 -9.15 1.42
N PHE A 64 -19.16 -8.48 0.41
CA PHE A 64 -17.78 -8.01 0.44
C PHE A 64 -17.78 -6.49 0.66
N ASN A 65 -17.20 -6.04 1.76
CA ASN A 65 -17.07 -4.63 2.11
C ASN A 65 -15.63 -4.15 1.87
N SER A 66 -15.45 -3.18 0.98
CA SER A 66 -14.18 -2.47 0.79
C SER A 66 -14.14 -1.09 1.45
N ILE A 67 -15.24 -0.65 2.08
CA ILE A 67 -15.33 0.66 2.71
C ILE A 67 -14.54 0.64 4.02
N LEU A 68 -13.53 1.49 4.09
CA LEU A 68 -12.65 1.61 5.25
C LEU A 68 -13.39 2.27 6.41
N SER A 69 -13.39 1.62 7.58
CA SER A 69 -13.89 2.22 8.80
C SER A 69 -12.99 3.38 9.26
N LYS A 70 -13.61 4.44 9.77
CA LYS A 70 -12.89 5.62 10.30
C LYS A 70 -11.81 5.21 11.28
N GLU A 71 -10.72 5.98 11.30
CA GLU A 71 -9.61 5.77 12.22
C GLU A 71 -10.08 5.87 13.68
N THR A 72 -9.48 5.05 14.52
CA THR A 72 -9.77 4.99 15.96
C THR A 72 -8.53 5.43 16.72
N ASN A 73 -8.65 6.49 17.53
CA ASN A 73 -7.59 6.94 18.43
C ASN A 73 -7.63 6.21 19.78
N ALA A 74 -7.53 4.88 19.73
CA ALA A 74 -7.48 4.06 20.94
C ALA A 74 -6.05 3.99 21.51
N PRO A 75 -5.87 3.88 22.85
CA PRO A 75 -4.55 3.72 23.45
C PRO A 75 -3.79 2.53 22.85
N GLY A 76 -2.53 2.72 22.47
CA GLY A 76 -1.67 1.69 21.87
C GLY A 76 -1.81 1.54 20.35
N ILE A 77 -2.78 2.22 19.71
CA ILE A 77 -2.86 2.28 18.25
C ILE A 77 -1.87 3.32 17.72
N ILE A 78 -1.02 2.88 16.81
CA ILE A 78 -0.14 3.72 16.01
C ILE A 78 -0.91 4.11 14.75
N ASN A 79 -0.99 5.42 14.51
CA ASN A 79 -1.52 5.97 13.27
C ASN A 79 -0.40 6.81 12.63
N LEU A 80 0.17 6.26 11.56
CA LEU A 80 1.00 6.98 10.60
C LEU A 80 0.27 6.95 9.26
N VAL A 81 0.72 7.80 8.34
CA VAL A 81 0.30 7.80 6.95
C VAL A 81 1.53 7.76 6.06
N GLN A 82 1.46 6.91 5.04
CA GLN A 82 2.29 7.04 3.85
C GLN A 82 1.54 7.96 2.90
N HIS A 83 2.07 9.15 2.68
CA HIS A 83 1.51 10.07 1.70
C HIS A 83 2.54 10.40 0.65
N PHE A 84 2.05 10.73 -0.55
CA PHE A 84 2.91 11.04 -1.66
C PHE A 84 2.25 11.97 -2.66
N LYS A 85 3.09 12.70 -3.39
CA LYS A 85 2.72 13.40 -4.61
C LYS A 85 3.67 12.99 -5.72
N GLY A 86 3.10 12.66 -6.87
CA GLY A 86 3.85 12.26 -8.06
C GLY A 86 3.66 13.25 -9.20
N TRP A 87 4.74 13.49 -9.95
CA TRP A 87 4.72 14.22 -11.21
C TRP A 87 5.18 13.30 -12.34
N VAL A 88 4.36 13.15 -13.37
CA VAL A 88 4.84 12.63 -14.65
C VAL A 88 5.52 13.78 -15.37
N ILE A 89 6.84 13.74 -15.45
CA ILE A 89 7.63 14.75 -16.14
C ILE A 89 8.03 14.28 -17.54
N GLU A 90 8.13 15.23 -18.47
CA GLU A 90 8.59 14.98 -19.83
C GLU A 90 9.69 15.97 -20.20
N THR A 91 10.79 15.44 -20.76
CA THR A 91 11.96 16.19 -21.21
C THR A 91 11.99 16.24 -22.74
N SER A 92 12.64 17.26 -23.31
CA SER A 92 12.81 17.40 -24.76
C SER A 92 13.86 16.44 -25.34
N GLN A 93 14.82 16.01 -24.51
CA GLN A 93 15.87 15.05 -24.85
C GLN A 93 15.83 13.83 -23.94
N ALA A 94 16.43 12.73 -24.38
CA ALA A 94 16.51 11.51 -23.60
C ALA A 94 17.28 11.75 -22.28
N ALA A 95 16.62 11.51 -21.16
CA ALA A 95 17.15 11.72 -19.81
C ALA A 95 16.98 10.48 -18.91
N PHE A 96 16.18 9.50 -19.33
CA PHE A 96 15.82 8.35 -18.52
C PHE A 96 16.15 7.03 -19.21
N ASP A 97 16.35 5.99 -18.40
CA ASP A 97 16.51 4.60 -18.86
C ASP A 97 15.25 3.81 -18.47
N PRO A 98 14.37 3.45 -19.42
CA PRO A 98 13.14 2.68 -19.16
C PRO A 98 13.36 1.32 -18.47
N THR A 99 14.61 0.82 -18.46
CA THR A 99 14.96 -0.45 -17.84
C THR A 99 15.39 -0.29 -16.37
N LYS A 100 15.51 0.95 -15.86
CA LYS A 100 16.01 1.24 -14.51
C LYS A 100 15.07 2.15 -13.75
N ALA A 101 14.51 1.62 -12.66
CA ALA A 101 13.82 2.41 -11.65
C ALA A 101 14.80 2.80 -10.52
N ILE A 102 14.61 3.99 -9.94
CA ILE A 102 15.20 4.34 -8.64
C ILE A 102 14.13 4.11 -7.59
N PHE A 103 14.38 3.14 -6.72
CA PHE A 103 13.48 2.73 -5.66
C PHE A 103 13.93 3.33 -4.33
N MET A 104 13.07 4.12 -3.67
CA MET A 104 13.32 4.79 -2.38
C MET A 104 14.65 5.59 -2.35
N ASP A 105 14.75 6.63 -3.16
CA ASP A 105 15.88 7.55 -3.15
C ASP A 105 15.86 8.44 -1.92
N PHE A 106 16.75 8.16 -0.96
CA PHE A 106 16.89 8.91 0.28
C PHE A 106 17.84 10.12 0.18
N ARG A 107 18.23 10.55 -1.02
CA ARG A 107 19.00 11.80 -1.21
C ARG A 107 18.15 13.06 -0.96
N VAL A 108 16.83 12.92 -0.92
CA VAL A 108 15.91 13.97 -0.46
C VAL A 108 16.15 14.34 1.01
N ASP A 109 15.77 15.56 1.37
CA ASP A 109 15.82 16.05 2.75
C ASP A 109 14.95 15.17 3.67
N GLN A 110 15.44 14.91 4.89
CA GLN A 110 14.79 14.09 5.92
C GLN A 110 14.15 14.93 7.04
N LYS A 111 13.96 16.24 6.83
CA LYS A 111 13.33 17.15 7.80
C LYS A 111 11.88 16.77 8.16
N ASN A 112 11.18 16.08 7.25
CA ASN A 112 9.76 15.73 7.37
C ASN A 112 9.55 14.25 7.78
N ASP A 113 10.40 13.71 8.65
CA ASP A 113 10.47 12.28 8.99
C ASP A 113 11.00 11.41 7.82
N THR A 114 10.58 10.15 7.73
CA THR A 114 11.13 9.19 6.75
C THR A 114 10.64 9.56 5.37
N THR A 115 11.54 10.10 4.55
CA THR A 115 11.21 10.72 3.27
C THR A 115 12.05 10.08 2.18
N PHE A 116 11.46 9.77 1.03
CA PHE A 116 12.20 9.26 -0.13
C PHE A 116 11.50 9.66 -1.42
N ALA A 117 12.21 9.53 -2.54
CA ALA A 117 11.62 9.68 -3.86
C ALA A 117 11.63 8.39 -4.66
N TYR A 118 10.67 8.22 -5.56
CA TYR A 118 10.75 7.26 -6.64
C TYR A 118 11.06 7.97 -7.95
N LEU A 119 11.90 7.36 -8.78
CA LEU A 119 12.02 7.71 -10.20
C LEU A 119 11.68 6.47 -11.03
N LEU A 120 10.56 6.53 -11.74
CA LEU A 120 9.99 5.41 -12.48
C LEU A 120 9.87 5.82 -13.96
N PRO A 121 10.92 5.56 -14.78
CA PRO A 121 10.90 5.85 -16.20
C PRO A 121 9.79 5.12 -16.95
N LEU A 122 9.07 5.85 -17.80
CA LEU A 122 8.03 5.35 -18.71
C LEU A 122 8.55 5.24 -20.16
N SER A 123 9.48 6.13 -20.52
CA SER A 123 10.22 6.14 -21.78
C SER A 123 11.55 6.86 -21.57
N THR A 124 12.36 7.01 -22.62
CA THR A 124 13.63 7.75 -22.51
C THR A 124 13.45 9.24 -22.18
N THR A 125 12.25 9.79 -22.42
CA THR A 125 11.93 11.21 -22.21
C THR A 125 10.80 11.44 -21.21
N LYS A 126 10.22 10.38 -20.62
CA LYS A 126 9.13 10.48 -19.64
C LYS A 126 9.42 9.63 -18.42
N ALA A 127 9.17 10.17 -17.24
CA ALA A 127 9.25 9.43 -15.98
C ALA A 127 8.23 9.95 -14.97
N LEU A 128 7.73 9.07 -14.11
CA LEU A 128 7.09 9.47 -12.88
C LEU A 128 8.17 9.74 -11.82
N VAL A 129 8.09 10.91 -11.20
CA VAL A 129 8.86 11.28 -10.02
C VAL A 129 7.89 11.43 -8.87
N GLU A 130 8.02 10.60 -7.85
CA GLU A 130 7.14 10.61 -6.67
C GLU A 130 7.93 11.03 -5.44
N TYR A 131 7.39 11.94 -4.63
CA TYR A 131 7.93 12.33 -3.34
C TYR A 131 7.01 11.77 -2.24
N THR A 132 7.57 10.89 -1.40
CA THR A 132 6.82 10.00 -0.51
C THR A 132 7.37 10.09 0.91
N LEU A 133 6.49 10.10 1.90
CA LEU A 133 6.87 10.22 3.30
C LEU A 133 6.03 9.36 4.22
N PHE A 134 6.64 8.94 5.34
CA PHE A 134 5.93 8.36 6.48
C PHE A 134 5.92 9.36 7.63
N SER A 135 4.73 9.82 8.00
CA SER A 135 4.57 10.82 9.05
C SER A 135 3.20 10.70 9.72
N LYS A 136 2.98 11.48 10.78
CA LYS A 136 1.69 11.48 11.50
C LYS A 136 0.60 12.24 10.76
N GLU A 137 0.99 13.24 9.97
CA GLU A 137 0.09 14.17 9.29
C GLU A 137 0.59 14.44 7.87
N ILE A 138 -0.33 14.68 6.94
CA ILE A 138 0.03 15.06 5.58
C ILE A 138 0.66 16.46 5.56
N LEU A 139 1.54 16.73 4.60
CA LEU A 139 2.08 18.07 4.40
C LEU A 139 1.06 18.98 3.69
N GLU A 140 1.31 20.29 3.72
CA GLU A 140 0.66 21.23 2.83
C GLU A 140 1.05 20.97 1.37
N ASP A 141 0.10 21.12 0.44
CA ASP A 141 0.27 20.76 -0.99
C ASP A 141 1.51 21.41 -1.64
N LEU A 142 1.79 22.67 -1.28
CA LEU A 142 2.91 23.46 -1.81
C LEU A 142 4.29 22.89 -1.40
N VAL A 143 4.36 22.22 -0.24
CA VAL A 143 5.61 21.61 0.22
C VAL A 143 6.00 20.47 -0.71
N TYR A 144 5.05 19.61 -1.11
CA TYR A 144 5.33 18.56 -2.09
C TYR A 144 5.83 19.12 -3.42
N ASP A 145 5.17 20.15 -3.95
CA ASP A 145 5.56 20.76 -5.22
C ASP A 145 6.97 21.38 -5.14
N THR A 146 7.33 21.96 -3.99
CA THR A 146 8.67 22.51 -3.74
C THR A 146 9.74 21.41 -3.68
N GLU A 147 9.48 20.33 -2.95
CA GLU A 147 10.43 19.22 -2.80
C GLU A 147 10.58 18.41 -4.09
N LEU A 148 9.50 18.17 -4.84
CA LEU A 148 9.55 17.55 -6.17
C LEU A 148 10.38 18.40 -7.14
N LYS A 149 10.15 19.71 -7.19
CA LYS A 149 10.96 20.62 -8.02
C LYS A 149 12.43 20.53 -7.64
N SER A 150 12.74 20.59 -6.35
CA SER A 150 14.11 20.47 -5.84
C SER A 150 14.75 19.14 -6.23
N TYR A 151 14.01 18.03 -6.12
CA TYR A 151 14.50 16.71 -6.51
C TYR A 151 14.82 16.67 -8.01
N VAL A 152 13.92 17.15 -8.87
CA VAL A 152 14.12 17.15 -10.33
C VAL A 152 15.29 18.06 -10.73
N GLU A 153 15.37 19.27 -10.19
CA GLU A 153 16.39 20.26 -10.61
C GLU A 153 17.76 20.00 -9.99
N ASN A 154 17.83 19.58 -8.72
CA ASN A 154 19.09 19.47 -7.99
C ASN A 154 19.63 18.03 -7.92
N ILE A 155 18.74 17.02 -7.85
CA ILE A 155 19.16 15.61 -7.72
C ILE A 155 19.19 14.92 -9.10
N LEU A 156 18.16 15.11 -9.92
CA LEU A 156 18.14 14.58 -11.29
C LEU A 156 18.89 15.50 -12.28
N GLN A 157 19.20 16.74 -11.88
CA GLN A 157 19.89 17.74 -12.69
C GLN A 157 19.14 18.10 -14.00
N LEU A 158 17.80 18.04 -13.97
CA LEU A 158 16.95 18.37 -15.10
C LEU A 158 16.35 19.77 -14.92
N LYS A 159 16.79 20.71 -15.77
CA LYS A 159 16.32 22.11 -15.73
C LYS A 159 15.15 22.37 -16.69
N ASP A 160 15.09 21.65 -17.80
CA ASP A 160 14.08 21.82 -18.83
C ASP A 160 13.18 20.58 -18.90
N TYR A 161 12.03 20.67 -18.24
CA TYR A 161 10.99 19.64 -18.26
C TYR A 161 9.61 20.27 -18.17
N LYS A 162 8.58 19.54 -18.60
CA LYS A 162 7.18 19.86 -18.35
C LYS A 162 6.58 18.83 -17.41
N VAL A 163 5.70 19.26 -16.51
CA VAL A 163 4.86 18.36 -15.71
C VAL A 163 3.62 18.05 -16.54
N ALA A 164 3.51 16.83 -17.04
CA ALA A 164 2.40 16.37 -17.87
C ALA A 164 1.20 15.94 -17.02
N GLU A 165 1.44 15.29 -15.89
CA GLU A 165 0.40 14.79 -14.98
C GLU A 165 0.86 14.93 -13.53
N LYS A 166 -0.10 15.04 -12.61
CA LYS A 166 0.13 15.02 -11.17
C LYS A 166 -0.75 13.94 -10.53
N GLU A 167 -0.22 13.26 -9.53
CA GLU A 167 -0.97 12.33 -8.68
C GLU A 167 -0.71 12.62 -7.20
N PHE A 168 -1.66 12.24 -6.36
CA PHE A 168 -1.56 12.35 -4.92
C PHE A 168 -2.25 11.15 -4.28
N GLY A 169 -1.63 10.60 -3.24
CA GLY A 169 -2.19 9.46 -2.53
C GLY A 169 -1.84 9.48 -1.05
N VAL A 170 -2.73 8.89 -0.26
CA VAL A 170 -2.55 8.68 1.18
C VAL A 170 -2.93 7.25 1.49
N ILE A 171 -2.03 6.53 2.15
CA ILE A 171 -2.17 5.13 2.52
C ILE A 171 -1.99 5.05 4.04
N PRO A 172 -2.95 4.47 4.78
CA PRO A 172 -2.84 4.34 6.22
C PRO A 172 -1.74 3.35 6.60
N MET A 173 -0.97 3.70 7.63
CA MET A 173 0.08 2.88 8.23
C MET A 173 -0.21 2.69 9.72
N THR A 174 -0.81 1.57 10.08
CA THR A 174 -1.33 1.36 11.43
C THR A 174 -1.17 -0.08 11.91
N ASN A 175 -0.95 -0.26 13.21
CA ASN A 175 -0.99 -1.57 13.88
C ASN A 175 -2.43 -1.99 14.23
N ARG A 176 -3.45 -1.25 13.78
CA ARG A 176 -4.84 -1.66 13.93
C ARG A 176 -5.08 -3.00 13.24
N THR A 177 -5.77 -3.89 13.92
CA THR A 177 -6.18 -5.17 13.32
C THR A 177 -7.42 -4.96 12.46
N PHE A 178 -7.33 -5.42 11.22
CA PHE A 178 -8.43 -5.54 10.29
C PHE A 178 -8.74 -7.02 10.07
N SER A 179 -10.02 -7.36 10.02
CA SER A 179 -10.48 -8.74 9.91
C SER A 179 -11.17 -8.96 8.57
N PHE A 180 -10.72 -9.99 7.84
CA PHE A 180 -11.39 -10.46 6.63
C PHE A 180 -12.81 -10.92 6.95
N TYR A 181 -13.01 -11.72 7.99
CA TYR A 181 -14.35 -12.05 8.48
C TYR A 181 -14.85 -10.96 9.45
N ASP A 182 -16.06 -10.45 9.21
CA ASP A 182 -16.74 -9.50 10.08
C ASP A 182 -17.78 -10.24 10.94
N SER A 183 -18.91 -10.60 10.33
CA SER A 183 -20.03 -11.24 11.00
C SER A 183 -20.96 -11.93 9.99
N GLY A 184 -21.58 -13.06 10.36
CA GLY A 184 -22.52 -13.77 9.49
C GLY A 184 -21.89 -14.14 8.14
N GLN A 185 -22.43 -13.58 7.06
CA GLN A 185 -21.95 -13.73 5.68
C GLN A 185 -21.23 -12.46 5.15
N ARG A 186 -20.71 -11.63 6.06
CA ARG A 186 -19.97 -10.40 5.73
C ARG A 186 -18.47 -10.59 5.85
N TYR A 187 -17.78 -10.11 4.83
CA TYR A 187 -16.34 -10.17 4.70
C TYR A 187 -15.80 -8.80 4.29
N ASN A 188 -14.76 -8.30 4.94
CA ASN A 188 -14.07 -7.10 4.52
C ASN A 188 -12.94 -7.45 3.54
N ILE A 189 -12.80 -6.69 2.46
CA ILE A 189 -11.74 -6.85 1.45
C ILE A 189 -10.92 -5.57 1.32
N GLY A 190 -9.81 -5.62 0.59
CA GLY A 190 -8.94 -4.45 0.43
C GLY A 190 -8.36 -3.98 1.77
N THR A 191 -8.16 -2.67 1.92
CA THR A 191 -7.65 -2.08 3.16
C THR A 191 -8.57 -2.38 4.35
N ALA A 192 -9.90 -2.35 4.17
CA ALA A 192 -10.86 -2.70 5.23
C ALA A 192 -10.69 -4.17 5.69
N GLY A 193 -10.28 -5.05 4.79
CA GLY A 193 -9.96 -6.46 5.03
C GLY A 193 -8.52 -6.75 5.43
N GLY A 194 -7.71 -5.73 5.72
CA GLY A 194 -6.33 -5.89 6.16
C GLY A 194 -5.36 -6.30 5.06
N GLN A 195 -5.68 -6.02 3.79
CA GLN A 195 -4.80 -6.31 2.65
C GLN A 195 -3.79 -5.20 2.35
N THR A 196 -3.65 -4.21 3.24
CA THR A 196 -2.60 -3.19 3.15
C THR A 196 -1.49 -3.54 4.14
N LYS A 197 -0.25 -3.69 3.66
CA LYS A 197 0.91 -3.89 4.52
C LYS A 197 1.12 -2.67 5.42
N ALA A 198 1.00 -2.88 6.72
CA ALA A 198 0.94 -1.80 7.70
C ALA A 198 2.19 -0.90 7.72
N SER A 199 3.36 -1.45 7.37
CA SER A 199 4.64 -0.74 7.44
C SER A 199 5.16 -0.16 6.10
N SER A 200 4.50 -0.46 4.97
CA SER A 200 4.97 -0.04 3.64
C SER A 200 3.85 0.33 2.64
N GLY A 201 2.59 0.23 3.05
CA GLY A 201 1.44 0.59 2.21
C GLY A 201 1.14 -0.38 1.05
N TYR A 202 1.91 -1.46 0.88
CA TYR A 202 1.72 -2.40 -0.22
C TYR A 202 0.37 -3.09 -0.14
N THR A 203 -0.43 -2.91 -1.18
CA THR A 203 -1.84 -3.35 -1.19
C THR A 203 -2.20 -4.11 -2.47
N PHE A 204 -1.73 -3.64 -3.63
CA PHE A 204 -2.21 -4.12 -4.92
C PHE A 204 -2.05 -5.64 -5.13
N GLN A 205 -0.87 -6.21 -4.85
CA GLN A 205 -0.68 -7.66 -5.00
C GLN A 205 -1.43 -8.48 -3.95
N PHE A 206 -1.61 -7.95 -2.74
CA PHE A 206 -2.33 -8.64 -1.68
C PHE A 206 -3.82 -8.77 -2.02
N ILE A 207 -4.42 -7.70 -2.58
CA ILE A 207 -5.81 -7.77 -3.04
C ILE A 207 -5.99 -8.76 -4.19
N GLN A 208 -5.05 -8.88 -5.13
CA GLN A 208 -5.16 -9.85 -6.22
C GLN A 208 -5.13 -11.29 -5.68
N LYS A 209 -4.20 -11.59 -4.77
CA LYS A 209 -4.09 -12.91 -4.12
C LYS A 209 -5.34 -13.25 -3.30
N GLN A 210 -5.84 -12.29 -2.52
CA GLN A 210 -7.08 -12.48 -1.74
C GLN A 210 -8.28 -12.71 -2.66
N SER A 211 -8.44 -11.92 -3.71
CA SER A 211 -9.53 -12.08 -4.68
C SER A 211 -9.52 -13.47 -5.32
N GLN A 212 -8.34 -13.99 -5.70
CA GLN A 212 -8.22 -15.34 -6.25
C GLN A 212 -8.66 -16.40 -5.24
N LEU A 213 -8.21 -16.32 -3.98
CA LEU A 213 -8.61 -17.26 -2.92
C LEU A 213 -10.12 -17.22 -2.63
N ILE A 214 -10.73 -16.04 -2.69
CA ILE A 214 -12.19 -15.88 -2.57
C ILE A 214 -12.90 -16.61 -3.71
N VAL A 215 -12.50 -16.36 -4.96
CA VAL A 215 -13.10 -16.99 -6.14
C VAL A 215 -12.94 -18.52 -6.08
N ASP A 216 -11.75 -19.01 -5.76
CA ASP A 216 -11.49 -20.46 -5.64
C ASP A 216 -12.40 -21.11 -4.59
N SER A 217 -12.56 -20.45 -3.43
CA SER A 217 -13.41 -20.96 -2.34
C SER A 217 -14.89 -20.98 -2.74
N LEU A 218 -15.37 -19.93 -3.43
CA LEU A 218 -16.75 -19.87 -3.92
C LEU A 218 -17.02 -20.96 -4.97
N ILE A 219 -16.09 -21.21 -5.89
CA ILE A 219 -16.22 -22.26 -6.91
C ILE A 219 -16.23 -23.66 -6.27
N GLN A 220 -15.40 -23.89 -5.25
CA GLN A 220 -15.30 -25.17 -4.55
C GLN A 220 -16.43 -25.39 -3.54
N GLY A 221 -17.20 -24.35 -3.21
CA GLY A 221 -18.22 -24.39 -2.16
C GLY A 221 -17.64 -24.52 -0.74
N THR A 222 -16.38 -24.12 -0.55
CA THR A 222 -15.73 -24.11 0.77
C THR A 222 -16.04 -22.81 1.52
N SER A 223 -15.92 -22.86 2.84
CA SER A 223 -16.18 -21.69 3.68
C SER A 223 -15.12 -20.62 3.46
N LEU A 224 -15.53 -19.38 3.16
CA LEU A 224 -14.60 -18.24 3.07
C LEU A 224 -13.82 -18.01 4.37
N LYS A 225 -14.32 -18.50 5.52
CA LYS A 225 -13.62 -18.43 6.82
C LYS A 225 -12.36 -19.29 6.87
N GLU A 226 -12.20 -20.22 5.93
CA GLU A 226 -11.03 -21.09 5.80
C GLU A 226 -9.90 -20.43 4.99
N ILE A 227 -10.16 -19.27 4.35
CA ILE A 227 -9.12 -18.50 3.67
C ILE A 227 -8.04 -18.10 4.68
N PRO A 228 -6.76 -18.45 4.43
CA PRO A 228 -5.70 -18.25 5.40
C PRO A 228 -5.42 -16.75 5.62
N SER A 229 -5.28 -16.38 6.89
CA SER A 229 -4.80 -15.05 7.27
C SER A 229 -3.29 -14.92 7.09
N THR A 230 -2.80 -13.68 6.90
CA THR A 230 -1.36 -13.37 6.95
C THR A 230 -0.72 -13.92 8.24
N PRO A 231 0.42 -14.63 8.15
CA PRO A 231 1.09 -15.15 9.34
C PRO A 231 1.42 -14.07 10.37
N LYS A 232 1.15 -14.34 11.65
CA LYS A 232 1.32 -13.38 12.76
C LYS A 232 2.72 -12.76 12.86
N ARG A 233 3.76 -13.47 12.41
CA ARG A 233 5.14 -12.97 12.39
C ARG A 233 5.31 -11.72 11.52
N PHE A 234 4.64 -11.63 10.38
CA PHE A 234 4.73 -10.45 9.52
C PHE A 234 4.08 -9.24 10.17
N ARG A 235 2.95 -9.44 10.86
CA ARG A 235 2.34 -8.40 11.69
C ARG A 235 3.29 -7.93 12.79
N PHE A 236 3.97 -8.84 13.48
CA PHE A 236 4.97 -8.48 14.48
C PHE A 236 6.12 -7.63 13.92
N TYR A 237 6.63 -7.96 12.73
CA TYR A 237 7.66 -7.14 12.07
C TYR A 237 7.12 -5.75 11.69
N ASP A 238 5.91 -5.68 11.15
CA ASP A 238 5.28 -4.43 10.76
C ASP A 238 5.03 -3.53 11.99
N ASP A 239 4.49 -4.09 13.08
CA ASP A 239 4.24 -3.38 14.34
C ASP A 239 5.55 -2.87 14.96
N THR A 240 6.62 -3.66 14.88
CA THR A 240 7.95 -3.26 15.35
C THR A 240 8.49 -2.07 14.56
N LEU A 241 8.40 -2.11 13.23
CA LEU A 241 8.85 -1.02 12.37
C LEU A 241 7.99 0.23 12.59
N LEU A 242 6.67 0.09 12.66
CA LEU A 242 5.75 1.19 12.97
C LEU A 242 6.10 1.86 14.30
N HIS A 243 6.37 1.08 15.35
CA HIS A 243 6.76 1.61 16.66
C HIS A 243 8.07 2.41 16.58
N ILE A 244 9.05 1.93 15.81
CA ILE A 244 10.33 2.64 15.60
C ILE A 244 10.10 3.98 14.91
N LEU A 245 9.33 3.98 13.81
CA LEU A 245 9.03 5.18 13.03
C LEU A 245 8.20 6.17 13.83
N TYR A 246 7.12 5.73 14.46
CA TYR A 246 6.19 6.58 15.22
C TYR A 246 6.84 7.27 16.41
N HIS A 247 7.75 6.58 17.10
CA HIS A 247 8.49 7.13 18.24
C HIS A 247 9.87 7.70 17.87
N ARG A 248 10.18 7.82 16.57
CA ARG A 248 11.44 8.35 16.04
C ARG A 248 12.67 7.72 16.70
N LYS A 249 12.63 6.40 16.95
CA LYS A 249 13.72 5.68 17.64
C LYS A 249 14.95 5.48 16.75
N LEU A 250 14.75 5.53 15.44
CA LEU A 250 15.76 5.40 14.41
C LEU A 250 15.24 6.10 13.15
N GLN A 251 16.12 6.74 12.38
CA GLN A 251 15.72 7.34 11.11
C GLN A 251 15.33 6.25 10.12
N GLY A 252 14.15 6.35 9.50
CA GLY A 252 13.70 5.35 8.53
C GLY A 252 14.66 5.21 7.35
N LYS A 253 15.28 6.31 6.89
CA LYS A 253 16.37 6.29 5.90
C LYS A 253 17.44 5.26 6.24
N GLU A 254 17.90 5.21 7.48
CA GLU A 254 18.94 4.26 7.90
C GLU A 254 18.43 2.81 7.83
N ILE A 255 17.18 2.57 8.21
CA ILE A 255 16.55 1.25 8.18
C ILE A 255 16.47 0.73 6.74
N PHE A 256 15.82 1.49 5.87
CA PHE A 256 15.54 1.07 4.50
C PHE A 256 16.83 1.03 3.65
N ALA A 257 17.73 2.01 3.79
CA ALA A 257 19.00 1.99 3.09
C ALA A 257 19.82 0.75 3.46
N ARG A 258 19.97 0.43 4.76
CA ARG A 258 20.67 -0.79 5.19
C ARG A 258 19.97 -2.06 4.69
N MET A 259 18.65 -2.10 4.75
CA MET A 259 17.88 -3.26 4.28
C MET A 259 18.20 -3.58 2.81
N PHE A 260 18.19 -2.57 1.93
CA PHE A 260 18.50 -2.77 0.52
C PHE A 260 20.01 -2.91 0.23
N GLU A 261 20.89 -2.21 0.95
CA GLU A 261 22.34 -2.30 0.72
C GLU A 261 22.97 -3.61 1.19
N LYS A 262 22.45 -4.20 2.28
CA LYS A 262 23.06 -5.35 2.95
C LYS A 262 22.42 -6.69 2.60
N ASN A 263 21.32 -6.68 1.85
CA ASN A 263 20.58 -7.89 1.49
C ASN A 263 20.41 -8.00 -0.02
N ASP A 264 20.18 -9.23 -0.47
CA ASP A 264 19.78 -9.46 -1.84
C ASP A 264 18.38 -8.83 -2.08
N PRO A 265 18.18 -8.05 -3.15
CA PRO A 265 16.92 -7.35 -3.38
C PRO A 265 15.74 -8.31 -3.56
N LEU A 266 15.93 -9.52 -4.08
CA LEU A 266 14.86 -10.51 -4.21
C LEU A 266 14.38 -10.97 -2.84
N GLN A 267 15.31 -11.14 -1.88
CA GLN A 267 14.96 -11.49 -0.50
C GLN A 267 14.15 -10.36 0.16
N VAL A 268 14.55 -9.10 -0.09
CA VAL A 268 13.82 -7.93 0.43
C VAL A 268 12.43 -7.82 -0.19
N LEU A 269 12.29 -7.95 -1.51
CA LEU A 269 10.99 -7.91 -2.19
C LEU A 269 10.06 -9.02 -1.70
N LYS A 270 10.57 -10.25 -1.59
CA LYS A 270 9.83 -11.39 -1.06
C LYS A 270 9.40 -11.18 0.40
N PHE A 271 10.22 -10.53 1.21
CA PHE A 271 9.87 -10.13 2.58
C PHE A 271 8.75 -9.09 2.60
N LEU A 272 8.84 -8.07 1.73
CA LEU A 272 7.79 -7.06 1.59
C LEU A 272 6.47 -7.65 1.10
N ASP A 273 6.53 -8.72 0.30
CA ASP A 273 5.36 -9.47 -0.18
C ASP A 273 4.78 -10.47 0.85
N ASN A 274 5.36 -10.56 2.05
CA ASN A 274 5.02 -11.55 3.08
C ASN A 274 5.19 -13.02 2.62
N GLU A 275 6.13 -13.28 1.71
CA GLU A 275 6.37 -14.60 1.14
C GLU A 275 7.70 -15.21 1.60
N SER A 276 8.49 -14.47 2.37
CA SER A 276 9.77 -14.93 2.89
C SER A 276 9.64 -16.09 3.89
N THR A 277 10.70 -16.87 4.00
CA THR A 277 10.87 -17.87 5.07
C THR A 277 11.49 -17.23 6.31
N LEU A 278 11.36 -17.90 7.46
CA LEU A 278 11.97 -17.46 8.72
C LEU A 278 13.50 -17.26 8.59
N SER A 279 14.19 -18.09 7.82
CA SER A 279 15.65 -17.95 7.64
C SER A 279 16.02 -16.73 6.79
N GLU A 280 15.23 -16.43 5.75
CA GLU A 280 15.37 -15.21 4.95
C GLU A 280 15.09 -13.96 5.80
N GLU A 281 14.02 -13.99 6.60
CA GLU A 281 13.62 -12.92 7.53
C GLU A 281 14.72 -12.65 8.56
N LEU A 282 15.27 -13.68 9.21
CA LEU A 282 16.35 -13.55 10.18
C LEU A 282 17.61 -12.92 9.56
N LYS A 283 17.94 -13.31 8.33
CA LYS A 283 19.07 -12.71 7.60
C LYS A 283 18.84 -11.21 7.40
N ILE A 284 17.66 -10.80 6.92
CA ILE A 284 17.32 -9.38 6.75
C ILE A 284 17.40 -8.64 8.08
N ILE A 285 16.71 -9.14 9.10
CA ILE A 285 16.64 -8.51 10.43
C ILE A 285 18.03 -8.38 11.06
N SER A 286 18.93 -9.35 10.84
CA SER A 286 20.31 -9.31 11.37
C SER A 286 21.15 -8.16 10.83
N THR A 287 20.78 -7.59 9.67
CA THR A 287 21.47 -6.43 9.06
C THR A 287 21.02 -5.08 9.63
N LEU A 288 19.87 -5.06 10.32
CA LEU A 288 19.27 -3.85 10.88
C LEU A 288 19.90 -3.50 12.25
N PRO A 289 19.89 -2.23 12.68
CA PRO A 289 20.41 -1.85 13.99
C PRO A 289 19.73 -2.61 15.14
N THR A 290 20.47 -3.53 15.78
CA THR A 290 19.90 -4.52 16.68
C THR A 290 19.23 -3.91 17.91
N PHE A 291 19.85 -2.93 18.56
CA PHE A 291 19.34 -2.37 19.82
C PHE A 291 17.99 -1.62 19.67
N PRO A 292 17.82 -0.69 18.71
CA PRO A 292 16.53 -0.04 18.48
C PRO A 292 15.40 -1.02 18.13
N PHE A 293 15.71 -2.02 17.30
CA PHE A 293 14.76 -3.06 16.89
C PHE A 293 14.38 -3.96 18.06
N LEU A 294 15.34 -4.48 18.82
CA LEU A 294 15.06 -5.36 19.97
C LEU A 294 14.20 -4.65 21.02
N LYS A 295 14.52 -3.39 21.35
CA LYS A 295 13.74 -2.60 22.33
C LYS A 295 12.30 -2.39 21.87
N SER A 296 12.08 -2.19 20.58
CA SER A 296 10.74 -1.99 20.01
C SER A 296 9.99 -3.31 19.87
N ALA A 297 10.68 -4.39 19.49
CA ALA A 297 10.15 -5.74 19.40
C ALA A 297 9.63 -6.24 20.76
N LEU A 298 10.37 -6.00 21.85
CA LEU A 298 9.94 -6.33 23.21
C LEU A 298 8.66 -5.59 23.65
N LYS A 299 8.26 -4.50 22.97
CA LYS A 299 7.00 -3.79 23.22
C LYS A 299 5.82 -4.39 22.45
N GLN A 300 6.08 -5.27 21.48
CA GLN A 300 5.05 -5.96 20.69
C GLN A 300 4.82 -7.41 21.16
N LEU A 301 5.51 -7.84 22.21
CA LEU A 301 5.33 -9.14 22.88
C LEU A 301 4.27 -9.07 23.97
#